data_AF-A0AAJ3HJ57-F1
#
_entry.id   AF-A0AAJ3HJ57-F1
#
_cell.length_a   1.000
_cell.length_b   1.000
_cell.length_c   1.000
_cell.angle_alpha   90.00
_cell.angle_beta   90.00
_cell.angle_gamma   90.00
#
_symmetry.space_group_name_H-M   'P 1'
#
loop_
_entity.id
_entity.type
_entity.pdbx_description
1 polymer ?
#
loop_
_entity_poly.entity_id
_entity_poly.type
_entity_poly.pdbx_seq_one_letter_code
_entity_poly.pdbx_strand_id
1 'polypeptide(L)'
;MGEAFAIARRLRELPDDALRRLTPDRRASSARIADFFDFAEALLDDASVARRMALLDRDTLAVLAAALDGMEPQSLATRLGRDESEVDAALERLQQDILVLDDGAGPIRPVSAVAAVFEEWAASGKPGRAELQLPAEAPTSHATRPSPDADALASERAAGAVGIVGESLHELDREPARLLGRGAPSMPDLKRLAAAAASTPDQIELALSAASSAGLTDAIGSAIRLSEVGEAWLASATAERWLRLATAWRDAIPATVRDHVLTAYRRGSVDLVEELSWWYPLAEDAVVAPTRAVDAVAELLGITVDGATSGFGRLLVDDHAADAASALASMLPAEVSQVVLQDDLTIIALGPPTAELDVRLRSLAEPEGRAQASRYRITTSSVTRALADGDTAEDLLAYLESISLTGVPQPLRYLVSEAASRFGLVRVGTIRASADASADPGRSSYIRSDDAGLIAAISVDQSLVALGLRPTDEHRLTSRIEAATVYWTLHDARYPVVAEDDDGAPLRIRRQPVMRAAVSAPAASTEPDLVARLRADDRGDTSSAWLSKQLEIAVRDHTPVTVQLQHGERRSTFTIEPVSLAGGRLRGLDRSADVERTLPLAMITEVRIAG
;
A
#
# COMPACT_ATOMS: atom_id res chain seq x y z
N MET A 1 -38.04 -10.70 17.34
CA MET A 1 -36.80 -9.95 17.66
C MET A 1 -36.40 -9.24 16.37
N GLY A 2 -36.15 -7.93 16.39
CA GLY A 2 -35.80 -7.20 15.17
C GLY A 2 -34.49 -7.73 14.57
N GLU A 3 -34.40 -7.72 13.24
CA GLU A 3 -33.25 -8.22 12.46
C GLU A 3 -31.92 -7.61 12.90
N ALA A 4 -31.89 -6.28 13.09
CA ALA A 4 -30.73 -5.54 13.57
C ALA A 4 -30.23 -6.03 14.95
N PHE A 5 -31.14 -6.46 15.84
CA PHE A 5 -30.76 -6.96 17.16
C PHE A 5 -30.07 -8.33 17.11
N ALA A 6 -30.57 -9.24 16.27
CA ALA A 6 -29.97 -10.55 16.09
C ALA A 6 -28.54 -10.42 15.53
N ILE A 7 -28.36 -9.51 14.56
CA ILE A 7 -27.07 -9.19 13.97
C ILE A 7 -26.16 -8.52 15.00
N ALA A 8 -26.62 -7.51 15.73
CA ALA A 8 -25.82 -6.84 16.76
C ALA A 8 -25.27 -7.81 17.82
N ARG A 9 -26.06 -8.81 18.23
CA ARG A 9 -25.60 -9.88 19.13
C ARG A 9 -24.49 -10.70 18.50
N ARG A 10 -24.67 -11.14 17.25
CA ARG A 10 -23.67 -11.91 16.50
C ARG A 10 -22.37 -11.13 16.33
N LEU A 11 -22.45 -9.84 15.96
CA LEU A 11 -21.27 -8.99 15.77
C LEU A 11 -20.41 -8.90 17.04
N ARG A 12 -20.99 -8.92 18.24
CA ARG A 12 -20.23 -8.91 19.49
C ARG A 12 -19.40 -10.17 19.70
N GLU A 13 -19.89 -11.30 19.22
CA GLU A 13 -19.23 -12.61 19.36
C GLU A 13 -18.12 -12.81 18.32
N LEU A 14 -18.15 -12.07 17.20
CA LEU A 14 -17.12 -12.13 16.17
C LEU A 14 -15.78 -11.63 16.69
N PRO A 15 -14.63 -12.16 16.23
CA PRO A 15 -13.33 -11.62 16.54
C PRO A 15 -13.07 -10.30 15.82
N ASP A 16 -12.08 -9.52 16.29
CA ASP A 16 -11.83 -8.16 15.80
C ASP A 16 -11.42 -8.13 14.31
N ASP A 17 -10.72 -9.14 13.81
CA ASP A 17 -10.38 -9.27 12.38
C ASP A 17 -11.64 -9.47 11.51
N ALA A 18 -12.62 -10.24 11.98
CA ALA A 18 -13.89 -10.43 11.28
C ALA A 18 -14.70 -9.13 11.25
N LEU A 19 -14.73 -8.37 12.35
CA LEU A 19 -15.37 -7.06 12.38
C LEU A 19 -14.68 -6.05 11.45
N ARG A 20 -13.35 -6.03 11.42
CA ARG A 20 -12.59 -5.16 10.51
C ARG A 20 -12.87 -5.50 9.05
N ARG A 21 -13.04 -6.78 8.69
CA ARG A 21 -13.41 -7.19 7.32
C ARG A 21 -14.73 -6.62 6.84
N LEU A 22 -15.69 -6.36 7.74
CA LEU A 22 -17.01 -5.81 7.39
C LEU A 22 -17.01 -4.29 7.13
N THR A 23 -15.91 -3.58 7.36
CA THR A 23 -15.92 -2.09 7.37
C THR A 23 -15.55 -1.46 6.01
N PRO A 24 -14.46 -1.86 5.32
CA PRO A 24 -13.94 -1.17 4.12
C PRO A 24 -14.92 -1.11 2.95
N ASP A 25 -15.60 -2.23 2.67
CA ASP A 25 -16.42 -2.38 1.46
C ASP A 25 -17.82 -1.80 1.61
N ARG A 26 -18.25 -1.58 2.85
CA ARG A 26 -19.60 -1.13 3.19
C ARG A 26 -19.73 0.40 3.24
N ARG A 27 -18.60 1.13 3.22
CA ARG A 27 -18.51 2.62 3.30
C ARG A 27 -19.38 3.22 4.42
N ALA A 28 -19.57 2.49 5.51
CA ALA A 28 -20.33 2.99 6.65
C ALA A 28 -19.51 4.08 7.34
N SER A 29 -20.06 5.30 7.45
CA SER A 29 -19.35 6.41 8.11
C SER A 29 -19.16 6.07 9.58
N SER A 30 -17.91 5.85 10.00
CA SER A 30 -17.58 5.49 11.40
C SER A 30 -18.00 6.57 12.40
N ALA A 31 -18.16 7.82 11.93
CA ALA A 31 -18.64 8.95 12.71
C ALA A 31 -20.11 8.82 13.17
N ARG A 32 -20.91 8.00 12.48
CA ARG A 32 -22.34 7.77 12.82
C ARG A 32 -22.60 6.49 13.61
N ILE A 33 -21.57 5.66 13.79
CA ILE A 33 -21.70 4.37 14.48
C ILE A 33 -21.22 4.55 15.92
N ALA A 34 -22.14 4.56 16.88
CA ALA A 34 -21.77 4.66 18.30
C ALA A 34 -21.57 3.27 18.92
N ASP A 35 -22.45 2.32 18.59
CA ASP A 35 -22.46 0.98 19.19
C ASP A 35 -22.70 -0.15 18.15
N PHE A 36 -22.70 -1.41 18.61
CA PHE A 36 -22.91 -2.58 17.76
C PHE A 36 -24.31 -2.64 17.12
N PHE A 37 -25.30 -1.95 17.69
CA PHE A 37 -26.64 -1.87 17.10
C PHE A 37 -26.64 -0.88 15.92
N ASP A 38 -26.05 0.30 16.09
CA ASP A 38 -25.88 1.25 15.00
C ASP A 38 -25.03 0.64 13.87
N PHE A 39 -24.04 -0.20 14.23
CA PHE A 39 -23.26 -0.93 13.25
C PHE A 39 -24.12 -1.96 12.49
N ALA A 40 -24.96 -2.71 13.20
CA ALA A 40 -25.89 -3.66 12.58
C ALA A 40 -26.89 -2.95 11.64
N GLU A 41 -27.46 -1.81 12.04
CA GLU A 41 -28.33 -1.00 11.17
C GLU A 41 -27.58 -0.49 9.93
N ALA A 42 -26.34 -0.02 10.09
CA ALA A 42 -25.51 0.40 8.97
C ALA A 42 -25.14 -0.75 8.01
N LEU A 43 -25.06 -2.00 8.50
CA LEU A 43 -24.88 -3.18 7.65
C LEU A 43 -26.17 -3.60 6.95
N LEU A 44 -27.34 -3.30 7.52
CA LEU A 44 -28.64 -3.64 6.95
C LEU A 44 -29.18 -2.60 5.95
N ASP A 45 -28.62 -1.40 5.93
CA ASP A 45 -28.94 -0.35 4.95
C ASP A 45 -28.86 -0.89 3.50
N ASP A 46 -29.87 -0.58 2.67
CA ASP A 46 -30.00 -1.11 1.31
C ASP A 46 -28.74 -0.86 0.46
N ALA A 47 -28.16 0.34 0.57
CA ALA A 47 -26.94 0.67 -0.19
C ALA A 47 -25.72 -0.08 0.34
N SER A 48 -25.68 -0.39 1.63
CA SER A 48 -24.66 -1.24 2.27
C SER A 48 -24.75 -2.69 1.80
N VAL A 49 -25.97 -3.25 1.77
CA VAL A 49 -26.25 -4.60 1.28
C VAL A 49 -25.95 -4.71 -0.21
N ALA A 50 -26.39 -3.74 -1.03
CA ALA A 50 -26.09 -3.69 -2.45
C ALA A 50 -24.57 -3.66 -2.74
N ARG A 51 -23.81 -2.84 -2.01
CA ARG A 51 -22.33 -2.81 -2.13
C ARG A 51 -21.69 -4.15 -1.81
N ARG A 52 -22.17 -4.85 -0.78
CA ARG A 52 -21.61 -6.17 -0.42
C ARG A 52 -22.01 -7.24 -1.42
N MET A 53 -23.27 -7.26 -1.86
CA MET A 53 -23.74 -8.16 -2.92
C MET A 53 -22.97 -7.96 -4.23
N ALA A 54 -22.53 -6.73 -4.53
CA ALA A 54 -21.70 -6.44 -5.69
C ALA A 54 -20.31 -7.10 -5.68
N LEU A 55 -19.84 -7.57 -4.54
CA LEU A 55 -18.57 -8.28 -4.41
C LEU A 55 -18.73 -9.80 -4.34
N LEU A 56 -19.95 -10.31 -4.51
CA LEU A 56 -20.23 -11.74 -4.57
C LEU A 56 -20.08 -12.25 -5.99
N ASP A 57 -19.48 -13.42 -6.12
CA ASP A 57 -19.46 -14.15 -7.37
C ASP A 57 -20.86 -14.69 -7.72
N ARG A 58 -21.03 -15.05 -9.00
CA ARG A 58 -22.27 -15.55 -9.59
C ARG A 58 -22.81 -16.77 -8.84
N ASP A 59 -21.92 -17.60 -8.31
CA ASP A 59 -22.24 -18.85 -7.62
C ASP A 59 -22.82 -18.58 -6.23
N THR A 60 -22.17 -17.70 -5.48
CA THR A 60 -22.62 -17.23 -4.19
C THR A 60 -23.93 -16.44 -4.32
N LEU A 61 -24.10 -15.66 -5.41
CA LEU A 61 -25.36 -15.00 -5.74
C LEU A 61 -26.49 -15.99 -6.08
N ALA A 62 -26.18 -17.10 -6.75
CA ALA A 62 -27.15 -18.15 -7.04
C ALA A 62 -27.66 -18.82 -5.75
N VAL A 63 -26.74 -19.09 -4.81
CA VAL A 63 -27.09 -19.60 -3.47
C VAL A 63 -27.95 -18.60 -2.70
N LEU A 64 -27.57 -17.32 -2.69
CA LEU A 64 -28.35 -16.27 -2.03
C LEU A 64 -29.75 -16.11 -2.65
N ALA A 65 -29.85 -16.17 -3.98
CA ALA A 65 -31.12 -16.11 -4.70
C ALA A 65 -32.02 -17.31 -4.40
N ALA A 66 -31.46 -18.52 -4.28
CA ALA A 66 -32.20 -19.73 -3.90
C ALA A 66 -32.62 -19.72 -2.42
N ALA A 67 -31.82 -19.15 -1.52
CA ALA A 67 -32.18 -18.99 -0.11
C ALA A 67 -33.42 -18.11 0.08
N LEU A 68 -33.63 -17.10 -0.78
CA LEU A 68 -34.85 -16.28 -0.76
C LEU A 68 -36.12 -17.08 -1.12
N ASP A 69 -36.00 -18.25 -1.72
CA ASP A 69 -37.14 -19.14 -2.00
C ASP A 69 -37.54 -19.98 -0.76
N GLY A 70 -36.88 -19.75 0.39
CA GLY A 70 -37.19 -20.41 1.66
C GLY A 70 -36.76 -21.87 1.71
N MET A 71 -35.72 -22.23 0.95
CA MET A 71 -35.21 -23.60 0.88
C MET A 71 -34.33 -23.94 2.09
N GLU A 72 -34.41 -25.20 2.52
CA GLU A 72 -33.49 -25.77 3.52
C GLU A 72 -32.07 -25.88 2.95
N PRO A 73 -31.01 -25.69 3.77
CA PRO A 73 -29.62 -25.75 3.31
C PRO A 73 -29.30 -27.00 2.47
N GLN A 74 -29.78 -28.16 2.94
CA GLN A 74 -29.55 -29.47 2.32
C GLN A 74 -30.19 -29.60 0.92
N SER A 75 -31.20 -28.78 0.62
CA SER A 75 -31.89 -28.82 -0.68
C SER A 75 -31.27 -27.90 -1.73
N LEU A 76 -30.40 -26.97 -1.32
CA LEU A 76 -29.81 -25.96 -2.22
C LEU A 76 -28.87 -26.58 -3.26
N ALA A 77 -28.02 -27.53 -2.86
CA ALA A 77 -27.09 -28.23 -3.77
C ALA A 77 -27.83 -28.95 -4.90
N THR A 78 -28.87 -29.72 -4.56
CA THR A 78 -29.71 -30.41 -5.56
C THR A 78 -30.45 -29.42 -6.46
N ARG A 79 -30.95 -28.31 -5.90
CA ARG A 79 -31.69 -27.28 -6.66
C ARG A 79 -30.81 -26.58 -7.70
N LEU A 80 -29.57 -26.30 -7.34
CA LEU A 80 -28.60 -25.57 -8.16
C LEU A 80 -27.77 -26.50 -9.06
N GLY A 81 -27.82 -27.81 -8.82
CA GLY A 81 -26.99 -28.78 -9.53
C GLY A 81 -25.50 -28.63 -9.22
N ARG A 82 -25.17 -28.34 -7.96
CA ARG A 82 -23.80 -28.06 -7.47
C ARG A 82 -23.37 -29.03 -6.39
N ASP A 83 -22.07 -29.10 -6.15
CA ASP A 83 -21.52 -29.88 -5.05
C ASP A 83 -21.91 -29.28 -3.68
N GLU A 84 -22.25 -30.14 -2.72
CA GLU A 84 -22.67 -29.71 -1.37
C GLU A 84 -21.62 -28.82 -0.70
N SER A 85 -20.33 -29.15 -0.86
CA SER A 85 -19.23 -28.35 -0.30
C SER A 85 -19.12 -26.94 -0.87
N GLU A 86 -19.48 -26.74 -2.14
CA GLU A 86 -19.47 -25.40 -2.77
C GLU A 86 -20.60 -24.54 -2.21
N VAL A 87 -21.78 -25.14 -2.03
CA VAL A 87 -22.93 -24.47 -1.43
C VAL A 87 -22.66 -24.13 0.04
N ASP A 88 -22.11 -25.06 0.81
CA ASP A 88 -21.75 -24.83 2.21
C ASP A 88 -20.74 -23.69 2.35
N ALA A 89 -19.72 -23.66 1.50
CA ALA A 89 -18.73 -22.57 1.49
C ALA A 89 -19.35 -21.21 1.11
N ALA A 90 -20.27 -21.20 0.13
CA ALA A 90 -21.01 -20.00 -0.25
C ALA A 90 -21.90 -19.49 0.90
N LEU A 91 -22.58 -20.39 1.60
CA LEU A 91 -23.40 -20.06 2.77
C LEU A 91 -22.56 -19.52 3.93
N GLU A 92 -21.41 -20.14 4.21
CA GLU A 92 -20.48 -19.65 5.22
C GLU A 92 -20.03 -18.22 4.88
N ARG A 93 -19.71 -17.95 3.62
CA ARG A 93 -19.33 -16.60 3.14
C ARG A 93 -20.48 -15.61 3.31
N LEU A 94 -21.69 -15.95 2.88
CA LEU A 94 -22.89 -15.11 3.04
C LEU A 94 -23.19 -14.81 4.51
N GLN A 95 -22.93 -15.77 5.40
CA GLN A 95 -23.08 -15.63 6.83
C GLN A 95 -22.00 -14.71 7.43
N GLN A 96 -20.73 -14.91 7.05
CA GLN A 96 -19.62 -14.04 7.45
C GLN A 96 -19.84 -12.60 6.97
N ASP A 97 -20.49 -12.44 5.82
CA ASP A 97 -20.83 -11.16 5.22
C ASP A 97 -22.08 -10.50 5.80
N ILE A 98 -22.81 -11.16 6.70
CA ILE A 98 -24.08 -10.66 7.25
C ILE A 98 -25.10 -10.38 6.13
N LEU A 99 -25.23 -11.32 5.19
CA LEU A 99 -26.26 -11.30 4.14
C LEU A 99 -27.33 -12.36 4.37
N VAL A 100 -27.03 -13.37 5.19
CA VAL A 100 -28.00 -14.38 5.64
C VAL A 100 -27.90 -14.59 7.16
N LEU A 101 -29.03 -14.96 7.74
CA LEU A 101 -29.18 -15.38 9.12
C LEU A 101 -29.53 -16.87 9.14
N ASP A 102 -28.82 -17.61 9.99
CA ASP A 102 -29.02 -19.03 10.22
C ASP A 102 -29.27 -19.24 11.71
N ASP A 103 -30.43 -19.80 12.04
CA ASP A 103 -30.86 -20.10 13.40
C ASP A 103 -30.66 -21.58 13.77
N GLY A 104 -30.05 -22.37 12.88
CA GLY A 104 -29.63 -23.75 13.11
C GLY A 104 -30.75 -24.79 13.07
N ALA A 105 -31.99 -24.41 12.76
CA ALA A 105 -33.14 -25.31 12.80
C ALA A 105 -34.21 -25.08 11.71
N GLY A 106 -33.91 -24.29 10.68
CA GLY A 106 -34.85 -23.98 9.59
C GLY A 106 -34.19 -23.43 8.33
N PRO A 107 -34.99 -22.91 7.39
CA PRO A 107 -34.49 -22.40 6.13
C PRO A 107 -33.58 -21.20 6.37
N ILE A 108 -32.56 -21.06 5.52
CA ILE A 108 -31.65 -19.93 5.58
C ILE A 108 -32.43 -18.67 5.26
N ARG A 109 -32.26 -17.62 6.08
CA ARG A 109 -33.02 -16.38 5.95
C ARG A 109 -32.11 -15.26 5.46
N PRO A 110 -32.15 -14.89 4.17
CA PRO A 110 -31.50 -13.67 3.70
C PRO A 110 -31.99 -12.45 4.46
N VAL A 111 -31.12 -11.45 4.62
CA VAL A 111 -31.53 -10.20 5.28
C VAL A 111 -32.57 -9.45 4.44
N SER A 112 -33.46 -8.71 5.10
CA SER A 112 -34.68 -8.16 4.48
C SER A 112 -34.42 -7.31 3.22
N ALA A 113 -33.31 -6.57 3.19
CA ALA A 113 -32.91 -5.74 2.05
C ALA A 113 -32.50 -6.54 0.78
N VAL A 114 -32.09 -7.80 0.91
CA VAL A 114 -31.55 -8.60 -0.22
C VAL A 114 -32.56 -8.73 -1.36
N ALA A 115 -33.85 -8.93 -1.04
CA ALA A 115 -34.90 -9.08 -2.05
C ALA A 115 -35.06 -7.79 -2.89
N ALA A 116 -35.08 -6.63 -2.23
CA ALA A 116 -35.20 -5.33 -2.90
C ALA A 116 -33.99 -5.05 -3.81
N VAL A 117 -32.77 -5.40 -3.36
CA VAL A 117 -31.56 -5.27 -4.17
C VAL A 117 -31.63 -6.13 -5.44
N PHE A 118 -32.10 -7.37 -5.35
CA PHE A 118 -32.30 -8.22 -6.54
C PHE A 118 -33.35 -7.64 -7.52
N GLU A 119 -34.43 -7.04 -7.01
CA GLU A 119 -35.47 -6.43 -7.84
C GLU A 119 -34.94 -5.19 -8.59
N GLU A 120 -34.25 -4.29 -7.89
CA GLU A 120 -33.62 -3.12 -8.50
C GLU A 120 -32.55 -3.53 -9.53
N TRP A 121 -31.75 -4.54 -9.20
CA TRP A 121 -30.73 -5.11 -10.08
C TRP A 121 -31.33 -5.68 -11.37
N ALA A 122 -32.38 -6.48 -11.27
CA ALA A 122 -33.07 -7.03 -12.43
C ALA A 122 -33.72 -5.92 -13.28
N ALA A 123 -34.27 -4.88 -12.65
CA ALA A 123 -34.84 -3.72 -13.36
C ALA A 123 -33.78 -2.95 -14.16
N SER A 124 -32.51 -3.01 -13.76
CA SER A 124 -31.38 -2.43 -14.51
C SER A 124 -30.89 -3.28 -15.69
N GLY A 125 -31.55 -4.40 -15.99
CA GLY A 125 -31.24 -5.28 -17.12
C GLY A 125 -30.10 -6.28 -16.87
N LYS A 126 -29.67 -6.42 -15.61
CA LYS A 126 -28.68 -7.41 -15.18
C LYS A 126 -29.40 -8.74 -14.79
N PRO A 127 -28.68 -9.88 -14.66
CA PRO A 127 -29.30 -11.20 -14.48
C PRO A 127 -30.27 -11.26 -13.29
N GLY A 128 -31.48 -11.76 -13.49
CA GLY A 128 -32.46 -11.91 -12.40
C GLY A 128 -32.18 -13.11 -11.50
N ARG A 129 -32.85 -13.20 -10.34
CA ARG A 129 -32.77 -14.36 -9.42
C ARG A 129 -32.95 -15.71 -10.13
N ALA A 130 -33.99 -15.82 -10.96
CA ALA A 130 -34.30 -17.06 -11.67
C ALA A 130 -33.21 -17.45 -12.68
N GLU A 131 -32.55 -16.46 -13.30
CA GLU A 131 -31.47 -16.67 -14.25
C GLU A 131 -30.19 -17.14 -13.55
N LEU A 132 -29.86 -16.56 -12.40
CA LEU A 132 -28.71 -16.99 -11.59
C LEU A 132 -28.83 -18.43 -11.08
N GLN A 133 -30.05 -18.89 -10.80
CA GLN A 133 -30.30 -20.26 -10.33
C GLN A 133 -30.21 -21.30 -11.46
N LEU A 134 -30.08 -20.89 -12.73
CA LEU A 134 -29.84 -21.80 -13.83
C LEU A 134 -28.36 -22.12 -13.96
N PRO A 135 -27.99 -23.36 -14.31
CA PRO A 135 -26.61 -23.68 -14.68
C PRO A 135 -26.16 -22.78 -15.83
N ALA A 136 -25.05 -22.07 -15.63
CA ALA A 136 -24.45 -21.22 -16.63
C ALA A 136 -22.95 -21.52 -16.72
N GLU A 137 -22.45 -21.82 -17.91
CA GLU A 137 -21.03 -21.98 -18.15
C GLU A 137 -20.36 -20.60 -18.26
N ALA A 138 -19.21 -20.44 -17.61
CA ALA A 138 -18.40 -19.25 -17.76
C ALA A 138 -18.01 -19.08 -19.23
N PRO A 139 -17.97 -17.84 -19.76
CA PRO A 139 -17.46 -17.59 -21.09
C PRO A 139 -16.04 -18.13 -21.15
N THR A 140 -15.80 -19.11 -22.02
CA THR A 140 -14.45 -19.59 -22.28
C THR A 140 -13.76 -18.54 -23.14
N SER A 141 -13.04 -17.60 -22.53
CA SER A 141 -12.05 -16.81 -23.25
C SER A 141 -11.11 -17.78 -23.95
N HIS A 142 -11.02 -17.69 -25.28
CA HIS A 142 -10.14 -18.55 -26.03
C HIS A 142 -8.71 -18.27 -25.59
N ALA A 143 -8.08 -19.25 -24.95
CA ALA A 143 -6.68 -19.16 -24.56
C ALA A 143 -5.85 -18.81 -25.80
N THR A 144 -5.19 -17.65 -25.79
CA THR A 144 -4.22 -17.34 -26.82
C THR A 144 -3.06 -18.29 -26.64
N ARG A 145 -2.76 -19.10 -27.66
CA ARG A 145 -1.53 -19.88 -27.64
C ARG A 145 -0.36 -18.89 -27.58
N PRO A 146 0.52 -18.97 -26.57
CA PRO A 146 1.68 -18.11 -26.52
C PRO A 146 2.48 -18.28 -27.81
N SER A 147 3.00 -17.17 -28.33
CA SER A 147 3.95 -17.21 -29.44
C SER A 147 5.21 -18.00 -29.02
N PRO A 148 5.97 -18.57 -29.96
CA PRO A 148 7.22 -19.26 -29.63
C PRO A 148 8.20 -18.39 -28.83
N ASP A 149 8.15 -17.08 -29.03
CA ASP A 149 9.02 -16.08 -28.42
C ASP A 149 8.38 -15.39 -27.19
N ALA A 150 7.18 -15.83 -26.77
CA ALA A 150 6.44 -15.19 -25.67
C ALA A 150 7.26 -15.15 -24.37
N ASP A 151 7.90 -16.27 -24.02
CA ASP A 151 8.71 -16.33 -22.79
C ASP A 151 9.96 -15.44 -22.87
N ALA A 152 10.55 -15.29 -24.06
CA ALA A 152 11.67 -14.38 -24.28
C ALA A 152 11.22 -12.92 -24.09
N LEU A 153 10.12 -12.51 -24.75
CA LEU A 153 9.56 -11.16 -24.61
C LEU A 153 9.10 -10.88 -23.17
N ALA A 154 8.50 -11.85 -22.50
CA ALA A 154 8.11 -11.77 -21.11
C ALA A 154 9.33 -11.59 -20.19
N SER A 155 10.43 -12.30 -20.44
CA SER A 155 11.68 -12.16 -19.67
C SER A 155 12.30 -10.76 -19.85
N GLU A 156 12.23 -10.19 -21.06
CA GLU A 156 12.67 -8.83 -21.34
C GLU A 156 11.81 -7.80 -20.59
N ARG A 157 10.48 -7.97 -20.56
CA ARG A 157 9.56 -7.13 -19.76
C ARG A 157 9.86 -7.21 -18.28
N ALA A 158 10.05 -8.42 -17.75
CA ALA A 158 10.40 -8.66 -16.35
C ALA A 158 11.71 -7.94 -15.95
N ALA A 159 12.76 -8.09 -16.77
CA ALA A 159 14.04 -7.40 -16.55
C ALA A 159 13.89 -5.88 -16.65
N GLY A 160 13.13 -5.39 -17.64
CA GLY A 160 12.82 -3.97 -17.81
C GLY A 160 12.11 -3.38 -16.60
N ALA A 161 11.10 -4.06 -16.06
CA ALA A 161 10.36 -3.62 -14.87
C ALA A 161 11.24 -3.56 -13.61
N VAL A 162 12.07 -4.58 -13.36
CA VAL A 162 13.08 -4.54 -12.29
C VAL A 162 14.02 -3.36 -12.49
N GLY A 163 14.42 -3.07 -13.74
CA GLY A 163 15.21 -1.91 -14.08
C GLY A 163 14.54 -0.57 -13.73
N ILE A 164 13.29 -0.39 -14.15
CA ILE A 164 12.50 0.81 -13.89
C ILE A 164 12.32 1.05 -12.39
N VAL A 165 11.94 0.01 -11.63
CA VAL A 165 11.83 0.09 -10.18
C VAL A 165 13.19 0.43 -9.57
N GLY A 166 14.26 -0.23 -10.00
CA GLY A 166 15.61 0.01 -9.49
C GLY A 166 16.10 1.44 -9.69
N GLU A 167 15.95 2.04 -10.88
CA GLU A 167 16.33 3.45 -11.08
C GLU A 167 15.45 4.40 -10.27
N SER A 168 14.14 4.10 -10.19
CA SER A 168 13.21 4.92 -9.41
C SER A 168 13.62 4.93 -7.93
N LEU A 169 13.99 3.79 -7.37
CA LEU A 169 14.43 3.67 -5.98
C LEU A 169 15.76 4.40 -5.72
N HIS A 170 16.74 4.28 -6.62
CA HIS A 170 17.99 5.06 -6.52
C HIS A 170 17.73 6.57 -6.57
N GLU A 171 16.83 7.00 -7.45
CA GLU A 171 16.48 8.41 -7.59
C GLU A 171 15.66 8.92 -6.39
N LEU A 172 14.88 8.05 -5.72
CA LEU A 172 14.20 8.36 -4.45
C LEU A 172 15.16 8.46 -3.25
N ASP A 173 16.25 7.68 -3.20
CA ASP A 173 17.29 7.86 -2.17
C ASP A 173 18.05 9.18 -2.34
N ARG A 174 18.29 9.58 -3.60
CA ARG A 174 18.88 10.89 -3.93
C ARG A 174 17.93 12.03 -3.57
N GLU A 175 16.69 11.97 -4.05
CA GLU A 175 15.67 12.99 -3.82
C GLU A 175 14.27 12.37 -3.66
N PRO A 176 13.69 12.43 -2.44
CA PRO A 176 12.33 11.95 -2.16
C PRO A 176 11.30 12.61 -3.07
N ALA A 177 10.31 11.84 -3.51
CA ALA A 177 9.20 12.38 -4.28
C ALA A 177 8.05 12.81 -3.37
N ARG A 178 7.33 13.87 -3.75
CA ARG A 178 6.18 14.37 -2.98
C ARG A 178 4.92 13.62 -3.37
N LEU A 179 4.17 13.16 -2.37
CA LEU A 179 2.87 12.52 -2.54
C LEU A 179 1.73 13.55 -2.59
N LEU A 180 0.79 13.31 -3.49
CA LEU A 180 -0.50 13.99 -3.55
C LEU A 180 -1.51 13.29 -2.64
N GLY A 181 -2.68 13.90 -2.40
CA GLY A 181 -3.69 13.38 -1.47
C GLY A 181 -4.26 11.99 -1.79
N ARG A 182 -4.00 11.45 -2.98
CA ARG A 182 -4.35 10.07 -3.38
C ARG A 182 -3.21 9.06 -3.23
N GLY A 183 -2.04 9.47 -2.72
CA GLY A 183 -0.87 8.62 -2.57
C GLY A 183 0.01 8.48 -3.83
N ALA A 184 -0.33 9.14 -4.94
CA ALA A 184 0.50 9.19 -6.14
C ALA A 184 1.55 10.33 -6.06
N PRO A 185 2.75 10.17 -6.63
CA PRO A 185 3.73 11.25 -6.70
C PRO A 185 3.27 12.46 -7.52
N SER A 186 3.87 13.62 -7.29
CA SER A 186 3.60 14.83 -8.06
C SER A 186 4.06 14.70 -9.52
N MET A 187 3.40 15.36 -10.47
CA MET A 187 3.80 15.32 -11.89
C MET A 187 5.26 15.73 -12.16
N PRO A 188 5.83 16.77 -11.49
CA PRO A 188 7.26 17.06 -11.60
C PRO A 188 8.15 15.90 -11.14
N ASP A 189 7.80 15.22 -10.04
CA ASP A 189 8.55 14.06 -9.54
C ASP A 189 8.42 12.87 -10.48
N LEU A 190 7.23 12.59 -11.01
CA LEU A 190 7.04 11.53 -12.01
C LEU A 190 7.90 11.77 -13.25
N LYS A 191 7.99 13.01 -13.74
CA LYS A 191 8.86 13.35 -14.89
C LYS A 191 10.34 13.15 -14.58
N ARG A 192 10.79 13.49 -13.37
CA ARG A 192 12.17 13.29 -12.92
C ARG A 192 12.51 11.81 -12.84
N LEU A 193 11.68 11.02 -12.17
CA LEU A 193 11.83 9.58 -12.05
C LEU A 193 11.79 8.90 -13.43
N ALA A 194 10.88 9.33 -14.31
CA ALA A 194 10.77 8.82 -15.67
C ALA A 194 12.03 9.10 -16.49
N ALA A 195 12.61 10.31 -16.35
CA ALA A 195 13.88 10.64 -16.99
C ALA A 195 15.04 9.78 -16.47
N ALA A 196 15.11 9.55 -15.15
CA ALA A 196 16.14 8.70 -14.54
C ALA A 196 16.03 7.22 -14.97
N ALA A 197 14.80 6.70 -15.04
CA ALA A 197 14.53 5.33 -15.44
C ALA A 197 14.46 5.10 -16.95
N ALA A 198 14.65 6.15 -17.77
CA ALA A 198 14.44 6.13 -19.22
C ALA A 198 13.07 5.54 -19.62
N SER A 199 12.02 5.96 -18.92
CA SER A 199 10.66 5.42 -18.99
C SER A 199 9.62 6.56 -19.12
N THR A 200 8.33 6.23 -19.02
CA THR A 200 7.23 7.20 -19.06
C THR A 200 6.65 7.44 -17.66
N PRO A 201 6.02 8.61 -17.41
CA PRO A 201 5.34 8.87 -16.13
C PRO A 201 4.35 7.77 -15.73
N ASP A 202 3.59 7.24 -16.69
CA ASP A 202 2.58 6.21 -16.44
C ASP A 202 3.23 4.87 -16.01
N GLN A 203 4.34 4.49 -16.66
CA GLN A 203 5.12 3.32 -16.26
C GLN A 203 5.78 3.50 -14.89
N ILE A 204 6.25 4.71 -14.56
CA ILE A 204 6.78 5.01 -13.22
C ILE A 204 5.69 4.88 -12.16
N GLU A 205 4.48 5.40 -12.41
CA GLU A 205 3.38 5.32 -11.46
C GLU A 205 3.02 3.85 -11.17
N LEU A 206 2.94 3.02 -12.22
CA LEU A 206 2.71 1.60 -12.11
C LEU A 206 3.85 0.87 -11.38
N ALA A 207 5.11 1.17 -11.71
CA ALA A 207 6.28 0.59 -11.08
C ALA A 207 6.38 0.97 -9.59
N LEU A 208 6.04 2.21 -9.23
CA LEU A 208 6.00 2.65 -7.82
C LEU A 208 4.84 2.02 -7.05
N SER A 209 3.70 1.76 -7.71
CA SER A 209 2.60 0.99 -7.12
C SER A 209 3.05 -0.44 -6.78
N ALA A 210 3.73 -1.10 -7.71
CA ALA A 210 4.32 -2.43 -7.49
C ALA A 210 5.40 -2.41 -6.39
N ALA A 211 6.29 -1.41 -6.41
CA ALA A 211 7.34 -1.24 -5.40
C ALA A 211 6.76 -1.00 -4.00
N SER A 212 5.70 -0.19 -3.89
CA SER A 212 5.02 0.07 -2.61
C SER A 212 4.33 -1.18 -2.08
N SER A 213 3.67 -1.95 -2.96
CA SER A 213 3.05 -3.23 -2.60
C SER A 213 4.08 -4.27 -2.12
N ALA A 214 5.30 -4.22 -2.68
CA ALA A 214 6.43 -5.06 -2.27
C ALA A 214 7.18 -4.56 -1.02
N GLY A 215 6.75 -3.42 -0.45
CA GLY A 215 7.37 -2.79 0.71
C GLY A 215 8.74 -2.18 0.42
N LEU A 216 9.03 -1.81 -0.83
CA LEU A 216 10.33 -1.22 -1.21
C LEU A 216 10.39 0.28 -0.92
N THR A 217 9.25 0.91 -0.69
CA THR A 217 9.13 2.34 -0.41
C THR A 217 8.38 2.60 0.89
N ASP A 218 8.74 3.69 1.56
CA ASP A 218 8.03 4.20 2.74
C ASP A 218 7.33 5.51 2.41
N ALA A 219 6.06 5.64 2.80
CA ALA A 219 5.31 6.89 2.76
C ALA A 219 5.32 7.56 4.14
N ILE A 220 6.13 8.60 4.31
CA ILE A 220 6.26 9.35 5.56
C ILE A 220 5.77 10.78 5.34
N GLY A 221 4.60 11.10 5.89
CA GLY A 221 3.93 12.39 5.69
C GLY A 221 3.50 12.55 4.24
N SER A 222 3.99 13.60 3.56
CA SER A 222 3.68 13.89 2.16
C SER A 222 4.81 13.50 1.20
N ALA A 223 5.68 12.56 1.57
CA ALA A 223 6.78 12.12 0.73
C ALA A 223 6.92 10.59 0.70
N ILE A 224 7.32 10.07 -0.45
CA ILE A 224 7.71 8.67 -0.65
C ILE A 224 9.24 8.59 -0.74
N ARG A 225 9.81 7.57 -0.09
CA ARG A 225 11.26 7.37 0.05
C ARG A 225 11.61 5.90 -0.15
N LEU A 226 12.90 5.64 -0.41
CA LEU A 226 13.46 4.30 -0.31
C LEU A 226 13.31 3.78 1.14
N SER A 227 12.88 2.53 1.29
CA SER A 227 12.85 1.82 2.57
C SER A 227 14.11 0.97 2.77
N GLU A 228 14.36 0.51 4.00
CA GLU A 228 15.44 -0.45 4.32
C GLU A 228 15.30 -1.76 3.52
N VAL A 229 14.05 -2.18 3.33
CA VAL A 229 13.69 -3.33 2.51
C VAL A 229 14.05 -3.09 1.03
N GLY A 230 13.82 -1.88 0.55
CA GLY A 230 14.21 -1.44 -0.79
C GLY A 230 15.72 -1.39 -0.97
N GLU A 231 16.48 -0.95 0.04
CA GLU A 231 17.95 -0.97 0.03
C GLU A 231 18.47 -2.41 -0.13
N ALA A 232 17.95 -3.35 0.67
CA ALA A 232 18.33 -4.76 0.54
C ALA A 232 17.95 -5.33 -0.84
N TRP A 233 16.78 -4.97 -1.37
CA TRP A 233 16.34 -5.38 -2.70
C TRP A 233 17.26 -4.87 -3.81
N LEU A 234 17.78 -3.64 -3.70
CA LEU A 234 18.78 -3.07 -4.63
C LEU A 234 20.13 -3.80 -4.59
N ALA A 235 20.39 -4.61 -3.56
CA ALA A 235 21.59 -5.44 -3.45
C ALA A 235 21.37 -6.91 -3.89
N SER A 236 20.15 -7.30 -4.24
CA SER A 236 19.81 -8.68 -4.69
C SER A 236 20.02 -8.89 -6.19
N ALA A 237 20.09 -10.16 -6.62
CA ALA A 237 20.17 -10.51 -8.04
C ALA A 237 18.87 -10.19 -8.81
N THR A 238 18.94 -10.05 -10.13
CA THR A 238 17.78 -9.63 -10.95
C THR A 238 16.54 -10.53 -10.78
N ALA A 239 16.73 -11.84 -10.73
CA ALA A 239 15.63 -12.80 -10.56
C ALA A 239 14.99 -12.73 -9.16
N GLU A 240 15.79 -12.52 -8.11
CA GLU A 240 15.30 -12.32 -6.74
C GLU A 240 14.51 -11.01 -6.61
N ARG A 241 15.00 -9.96 -7.27
CA ARG A 241 14.31 -8.68 -7.35
C ARG A 241 12.94 -8.82 -7.99
N TRP A 242 12.87 -9.53 -9.12
CA TRP A 242 11.61 -9.83 -9.80
C TRP A 242 10.68 -10.66 -8.90
N LEU A 243 11.19 -11.73 -8.29
CA LEU A 243 10.41 -12.63 -7.43
C LEU A 243 9.65 -11.87 -6.35
N ARG A 244 10.31 -10.89 -5.70
CA ARG A 244 9.65 -10.08 -4.67
C ARG A 244 8.50 -9.24 -5.22
N LEU A 245 8.70 -8.56 -6.36
CA LEU A 245 7.65 -7.77 -7.01
C LEU A 245 6.48 -8.67 -7.45
N ALA A 246 6.79 -9.82 -8.03
CA ALA A 246 5.82 -10.78 -8.52
C ALA A 246 5.01 -11.44 -7.40
N THR A 247 5.65 -11.76 -6.27
CA THR A 247 4.97 -12.28 -5.08
C THR A 247 4.04 -11.22 -4.48
N ALA A 248 4.53 -9.98 -4.35
CA ALA A 248 3.73 -8.87 -3.84
C ALA A 248 2.53 -8.56 -4.74
N TRP A 249 2.69 -8.66 -6.06
CA TRP A 249 1.58 -8.56 -7.00
C TRP A 249 0.52 -9.62 -6.74
N ARG A 250 0.92 -10.90 -6.61
CA ARG A 250 0.00 -12.01 -6.35
C ARG A 250 -0.76 -11.83 -5.04
N ASP A 251 -0.06 -11.38 -3.99
CA ASP A 251 -0.63 -11.15 -2.66
C ASP A 251 -1.58 -9.96 -2.63
N ALA A 252 -1.33 -8.94 -3.48
CA ALA A 252 -2.16 -7.76 -3.63
C ALA A 252 -3.48 -8.04 -4.36
N ILE A 253 -3.64 -9.19 -5.05
CA ILE A 253 -4.91 -9.56 -5.66
C ILE A 253 -5.98 -9.71 -4.55
N PRO A 254 -7.09 -8.94 -4.60
CA PRO A 254 -8.11 -8.97 -3.56
C PRO A 254 -8.63 -10.38 -3.34
N ALA A 255 -8.76 -10.80 -2.08
CA ALA A 255 -9.17 -12.15 -1.73
C ALA A 255 -10.52 -12.56 -2.33
N THR A 256 -11.42 -11.58 -2.55
CA THR A 256 -12.72 -11.78 -3.22
C THR A 256 -12.54 -12.34 -4.63
N VAL A 257 -11.67 -11.74 -5.45
CA VAL A 257 -11.52 -12.09 -6.87
C VAL A 257 -10.33 -13.02 -7.15
N ARG A 258 -9.49 -13.29 -6.16
CA ARG A 258 -8.21 -13.97 -6.31
C ARG A 258 -8.31 -15.31 -7.04
N ASP A 259 -9.23 -16.18 -6.64
CA ASP A 259 -9.32 -17.50 -7.25
C ASP A 259 -9.74 -17.42 -8.73
N HIS A 260 -10.73 -16.58 -9.06
CA HIS A 260 -11.12 -16.34 -10.46
C HIS A 260 -9.97 -15.73 -11.28
N VAL A 261 -9.24 -14.76 -10.73
CA VAL A 261 -8.07 -14.15 -11.40
C VAL A 261 -6.97 -15.19 -11.67
N LEU A 262 -6.58 -15.96 -10.65
CA LEU A 262 -5.53 -16.96 -10.80
C LEU A 262 -5.97 -18.10 -11.73
N THR A 263 -7.24 -18.48 -11.70
CA THR A 263 -7.82 -19.46 -12.64
C THR A 263 -7.81 -18.95 -14.08
N ALA A 264 -8.17 -17.68 -14.30
CA ALA A 264 -8.10 -17.05 -15.61
C ALA A 264 -6.67 -17.07 -16.16
N TYR A 265 -5.67 -16.69 -15.36
CA TYR A 265 -4.25 -16.76 -15.78
C TYR A 265 -3.76 -18.19 -15.99
N ARG A 266 -4.18 -19.18 -15.18
CA ARG A 266 -3.84 -20.60 -15.43
C ARG A 266 -4.33 -21.09 -16.79
N ARG A 267 -5.51 -20.62 -17.20
CA ARG A 267 -6.11 -20.94 -18.51
C ARG A 267 -5.54 -20.12 -19.66
N GLY A 268 -4.78 -19.05 -19.38
CA GLY A 268 -4.28 -18.12 -20.39
C GLY A 268 -5.35 -17.20 -20.95
N SER A 269 -6.25 -16.70 -20.09
CA SER A 269 -7.30 -15.76 -20.47
C SER A 269 -6.73 -14.48 -21.10
N VAL A 270 -7.41 -13.97 -22.12
CA VAL A 270 -7.01 -12.80 -22.92
C VAL A 270 -7.70 -11.51 -22.48
N ASP A 271 -8.80 -11.62 -21.73
CA ASP A 271 -9.59 -10.48 -21.23
C ASP A 271 -10.10 -10.80 -19.82
N LEU A 272 -9.27 -10.46 -18.83
CA LEU A 272 -9.59 -10.67 -17.42
C LEU A 272 -10.79 -9.83 -16.98
N VAL A 273 -11.02 -8.67 -17.59
CA VAL A 273 -12.12 -7.76 -17.24
C VAL A 273 -13.45 -8.35 -17.71
N GLU A 274 -13.53 -8.85 -18.95
CA GLU A 274 -14.72 -9.53 -19.46
C GLU A 274 -15.08 -10.75 -18.60
N GLU A 275 -14.08 -11.58 -18.30
CA GLU A 275 -14.29 -12.80 -17.51
C GLU A 275 -14.77 -12.49 -16.08
N LEU A 276 -14.16 -11.51 -15.40
CA LEU A 276 -14.61 -11.11 -14.08
C LEU A 276 -15.96 -10.37 -14.10
N SER A 277 -16.29 -9.65 -15.17
CA SER A 277 -17.61 -9.04 -15.31
C SER A 277 -18.72 -10.09 -15.40
N TRP A 278 -18.43 -11.28 -15.95
CA TRP A 278 -19.35 -12.41 -15.94
C TRP A 278 -19.50 -13.04 -14.55
N TRP A 279 -18.38 -13.25 -13.86
CA TRP A 279 -18.37 -13.82 -12.51
C TRP A 279 -18.96 -12.87 -11.47
N TYR A 280 -18.84 -11.56 -11.65
CA TYR A 280 -19.31 -10.54 -10.72
C TYR A 280 -20.31 -9.60 -11.40
N PRO A 281 -21.53 -10.07 -11.75
CA PRO A 281 -22.46 -9.33 -12.60
C PRO A 281 -23.12 -8.12 -11.89
N LEU A 282 -22.96 -8.00 -10.58
CA LEU A 282 -23.32 -6.82 -9.79
C LEU A 282 -22.15 -5.84 -9.62
N ALA A 283 -20.91 -6.29 -9.86
CA ALA A 283 -19.75 -5.43 -9.72
C ALA A 283 -19.70 -4.47 -10.89
N GLU A 284 -19.97 -3.20 -10.60
CA GLU A 284 -19.65 -2.10 -11.50
C GLU A 284 -18.13 -1.86 -11.44
N ASP A 285 -17.68 -0.62 -11.22
CA ASP A 285 -16.25 -0.31 -11.14
C ASP A 285 -15.52 -0.97 -9.95
N ALA A 286 -16.26 -1.55 -8.99
CA ALA A 286 -15.71 -2.13 -7.76
C ALA A 286 -14.79 -3.34 -7.99
N VAL A 287 -15.05 -4.16 -9.02
CA VAL A 287 -14.17 -5.27 -9.42
C VAL A 287 -13.34 -4.87 -10.63
N VAL A 288 -13.94 -4.14 -11.57
CA VAL A 288 -13.30 -3.80 -12.85
C VAL A 288 -12.05 -2.93 -12.68
N ALA A 289 -12.09 -1.88 -11.86
CA ALA A 289 -10.93 -1.00 -11.71
C ALA A 289 -9.73 -1.67 -11.02
N PRO A 290 -9.90 -2.39 -9.89
CA PRO A 290 -8.81 -3.19 -9.31
C PRO A 290 -8.27 -4.25 -10.27
N THR A 291 -9.14 -4.88 -11.07
CA THR A 291 -8.73 -5.88 -12.06
C THR A 291 -7.79 -5.29 -13.11
N ARG A 292 -8.12 -4.12 -13.66
CA ARG A 292 -7.25 -3.44 -14.63
C ARG A 292 -5.89 -3.11 -14.03
N ALA A 293 -5.84 -2.73 -12.75
CA ALA A 293 -4.59 -2.46 -12.06
C ALA A 293 -3.76 -3.75 -11.88
N VAL A 294 -4.40 -4.85 -11.49
CA VAL A 294 -3.76 -6.18 -11.40
C VAL A 294 -3.18 -6.59 -12.75
N ASP A 295 -3.95 -6.44 -13.82
CA ASP A 295 -3.53 -6.85 -15.16
C ASP A 295 -2.40 -5.97 -15.73
N ALA A 296 -2.47 -4.65 -15.51
CA ALA A 296 -1.40 -3.75 -15.89
C ALA A 296 -0.07 -4.08 -15.19
N VAL A 297 -0.10 -4.39 -13.89
CA VAL A 297 1.12 -4.81 -13.16
C VAL A 297 1.58 -6.19 -13.64
N ALA A 298 0.67 -7.11 -13.94
CA ALA A 298 1.02 -8.43 -14.49
C ALA A 298 1.78 -8.29 -15.82
N GLU A 299 1.31 -7.40 -16.70
CA GLU A 299 1.94 -7.12 -17.99
C GLU A 299 3.31 -6.44 -17.81
N LEU A 300 3.40 -5.46 -16.91
CA LEU A 300 4.66 -4.79 -16.56
C LEU A 300 5.71 -5.82 -16.12
N LEU A 301 5.33 -6.75 -15.23
CA LEU A 301 6.23 -7.75 -14.67
C LEU A 301 6.50 -8.95 -15.59
N GLY A 302 5.93 -8.98 -16.81
CA GLY A 302 6.08 -10.10 -17.73
C GLY A 302 5.37 -11.39 -17.29
N ILE A 303 4.44 -11.31 -16.34
CA ILE A 303 3.57 -12.44 -15.97
C ILE A 303 2.63 -12.75 -17.15
N THR A 304 2.16 -11.71 -17.81
CA THR A 304 1.46 -11.77 -19.08
C THR A 304 2.21 -11.01 -20.17
N VAL A 305 2.06 -11.48 -21.40
CA VAL A 305 2.64 -10.89 -22.60
C VAL A 305 1.71 -11.19 -23.78
N ASP A 306 1.35 -10.15 -24.54
CA ASP A 306 0.50 -10.25 -25.74
C ASP A 306 -0.77 -11.10 -25.54
N GLY A 307 -1.42 -10.94 -24.38
CA GLY A 307 -2.66 -11.66 -24.03
C GLY A 307 -2.47 -13.12 -23.63
N ALA A 308 -1.23 -13.58 -23.39
CA ALA A 308 -0.93 -14.92 -22.90
C ALA A 308 -0.15 -14.87 -21.59
N THR A 309 -0.34 -15.86 -20.72
CA THR A 309 0.46 -16.04 -19.50
C THR A 309 1.79 -16.72 -19.83
N SER A 310 2.91 -16.12 -19.41
CA SER A 310 4.25 -16.67 -19.64
C SER A 310 4.48 -17.97 -18.87
N GLY A 311 5.46 -18.77 -19.27
CA GLY A 311 5.81 -20.03 -18.62
C GLY A 311 6.16 -19.85 -17.14
N PHE A 312 6.96 -18.84 -16.81
CA PHE A 312 7.28 -18.48 -15.43
C PHE A 312 6.13 -17.77 -14.72
N GLY A 313 5.30 -17.00 -15.44
CA GLY A 313 4.05 -16.43 -14.91
C GLY A 313 3.07 -17.50 -14.46
N ARG A 314 2.93 -18.60 -15.21
CA ARG A 314 2.12 -19.77 -14.81
C ARG A 314 2.63 -20.41 -13.53
N LEU A 315 3.95 -20.61 -13.39
CA LEU A 315 4.55 -21.12 -12.16
C LEU A 315 4.24 -20.22 -10.95
N LEU A 316 4.31 -18.90 -11.11
CA LEU A 316 3.94 -17.95 -10.06
C LEU A 316 2.46 -18.06 -9.67
N VAL A 317 1.58 -18.16 -10.66
CA VAL A 317 0.13 -18.30 -10.44
C VAL A 317 -0.20 -19.61 -9.71
N ASP A 318 0.51 -20.69 -10.04
CA ASP A 318 0.42 -22.01 -9.40
C ASP A 318 1.12 -22.09 -8.02
N ASP A 319 1.51 -20.95 -7.43
CA ASP A 319 2.18 -20.85 -6.12
C ASP A 319 3.60 -21.45 -6.07
N HIS A 320 4.24 -21.63 -7.23
CA HIS A 320 5.61 -22.15 -7.36
C HIS A 320 6.60 -21.00 -7.60
N ALA A 321 6.62 -20.02 -6.69
CA ALA A 321 7.34 -18.77 -6.88
C ALA A 321 8.87 -18.95 -7.05
N ALA A 322 9.49 -19.89 -6.32
CA ALA A 322 10.92 -20.19 -6.43
C ALA A 322 11.28 -20.80 -7.80
N ASP A 323 10.42 -21.68 -8.33
CA ASP A 323 10.61 -22.27 -9.66
C ASP A 323 10.40 -21.22 -10.75
N ALA A 324 9.44 -20.30 -10.57
CA ALA A 324 9.22 -19.17 -11.46
C ALA A 324 10.47 -18.28 -11.56
N ALA A 325 11.09 -17.93 -10.42
CA ALA A 325 12.31 -17.15 -10.39
C ALA A 325 13.48 -17.88 -11.07
N SER A 326 13.60 -19.19 -10.86
CA SER A 326 14.63 -20.03 -11.50
C SER A 326 14.44 -20.11 -13.02
N ALA A 327 13.19 -20.26 -13.47
CA ALA A 327 12.83 -20.26 -14.88
C ALA A 327 13.17 -18.92 -15.54
N LEU A 328 12.81 -17.79 -14.90
CA LEU A 328 13.19 -16.46 -15.38
C LEU A 328 14.71 -16.29 -15.44
N ALA A 329 15.44 -16.66 -14.37
CA ALA A 329 16.90 -16.55 -14.31
C ALA A 329 17.61 -17.25 -15.46
N SER A 330 17.08 -18.40 -15.93
CA SER A 330 17.64 -19.16 -17.04
C SER A 330 17.51 -18.48 -18.41
N MET A 331 16.61 -17.49 -18.52
CA MET A 331 16.36 -16.73 -19.75
C MET A 331 17.04 -15.37 -19.76
N LEU A 332 17.46 -14.87 -18.59
CA LEU A 332 18.14 -13.58 -18.48
C LEU A 332 19.59 -13.67 -18.98
N PRO A 333 20.13 -12.58 -19.56
CA PRO A 333 21.56 -12.48 -19.84
C PRO A 333 22.39 -12.66 -18.56
N ALA A 334 23.56 -13.30 -18.69
CA ALA A 334 24.47 -13.48 -17.56
C ALA A 334 24.92 -12.12 -16.99
N GLU A 335 24.85 -11.99 -15.66
CA GLU A 335 25.36 -10.81 -14.97
C GLU A 335 26.89 -10.74 -15.08
N VAL A 336 27.43 -9.53 -15.22
CA VAL A 336 28.87 -9.27 -15.36
C VAL A 336 29.43 -8.64 -14.09
N SER A 337 30.59 -9.12 -13.64
CA SER A 337 31.34 -8.54 -12.53
C SER A 337 32.52 -7.67 -12.97
N GLN A 338 32.72 -7.55 -14.29
CA GLN A 338 33.81 -6.76 -14.89
C GLN A 338 33.27 -5.82 -15.96
N VAL A 339 33.98 -4.71 -16.17
CA VAL A 339 33.60 -3.58 -17.01
C VAL A 339 34.77 -3.15 -17.90
N VAL A 340 34.44 -2.43 -18.98
CA VAL A 340 35.43 -1.73 -19.81
C VAL A 340 35.56 -0.30 -19.30
N LEU A 341 36.79 0.12 -19.01
CA LEU A 341 37.11 1.50 -18.63
C LEU A 341 37.70 2.24 -19.83
N GLN A 342 37.05 3.34 -20.23
CA GLN A 342 37.44 4.12 -21.39
C GLN A 342 38.26 5.36 -21.01
N ASP A 343 38.99 5.90 -21.99
CA ASP A 343 39.84 7.09 -21.84
C ASP A 343 39.04 8.39 -21.65
N ASP A 344 37.77 8.41 -22.05
CA ASP A 344 36.82 9.50 -21.86
C ASP A 344 36.09 9.48 -20.49
N LEU A 345 36.61 8.69 -19.55
CA LEU A 345 36.09 8.49 -18.18
C LEU A 345 34.76 7.72 -18.11
N THR A 346 34.38 7.05 -19.21
CA THR A 346 33.20 6.20 -19.26
C THR A 346 33.51 4.77 -18.81
N ILE A 347 32.60 4.20 -18.03
CA ILE A 347 32.54 2.79 -17.65
C ILE A 347 31.43 2.13 -18.46
N ILE A 348 31.72 1.02 -19.11
CA ILE A 348 30.75 0.23 -19.88
C ILE A 348 30.68 -1.20 -19.32
N ALA A 349 29.50 -1.61 -18.85
CA ALA A 349 29.22 -3.01 -18.55
C ALA A 349 28.70 -3.73 -19.82
N LEU A 350 29.30 -4.87 -20.18
CA LEU A 350 28.93 -5.68 -21.34
C LEU A 350 27.78 -6.66 -21.05
N GLY A 351 26.83 -6.22 -20.22
CA GLY A 351 25.74 -7.00 -19.67
C GLY A 351 25.17 -6.31 -18.43
N PRO A 352 24.12 -6.85 -17.81
CA PRO A 352 23.65 -6.35 -16.52
C PRO A 352 24.76 -6.54 -15.47
N PRO A 353 25.19 -5.49 -14.76
CA PRO A 353 26.17 -5.65 -13.70
C PRO A 353 25.60 -6.50 -12.56
N THR A 354 26.45 -7.26 -11.86
CA THR A 354 26.06 -7.87 -10.59
C THR A 354 25.61 -6.78 -9.61
N ALA A 355 24.73 -7.13 -8.67
CA ALA A 355 24.20 -6.16 -7.71
C ALA A 355 25.31 -5.46 -6.90
N GLU A 356 26.31 -6.22 -6.45
CA GLU A 356 27.49 -5.69 -5.75
C GLU A 356 28.25 -4.67 -6.61
N LEU A 357 28.47 -5.00 -7.89
CA LEU A 357 29.14 -4.11 -8.83
C LEU A 357 28.32 -2.83 -9.06
N ASP A 358 27.01 -2.92 -9.29
CA ASP A 358 26.14 -1.75 -9.53
C ASP A 358 26.15 -0.78 -8.34
N VAL A 359 25.97 -1.30 -7.12
CA VAL A 359 25.99 -0.49 -5.89
C VAL A 359 27.32 0.24 -5.76
N ARG A 360 28.45 -0.46 -5.95
CA ARG A 360 29.77 0.14 -5.83
C ARG A 360 30.10 1.11 -6.98
N LEU A 361 29.65 0.85 -8.21
CA LEU A 361 29.80 1.80 -9.32
C LEU A 361 29.04 3.09 -9.05
N ARG A 362 27.82 3.03 -8.50
CA ARG A 362 27.01 4.23 -8.18
C ARG A 362 27.60 5.07 -7.05
N SER A 363 28.41 4.48 -6.16
CA SER A 363 29.09 5.26 -5.13
C SER A 363 30.19 6.17 -5.73
N LEU A 364 30.90 5.70 -6.76
CA LEU A 364 32.08 6.39 -7.35
C LEU A 364 31.86 6.98 -8.75
N ALA A 365 30.73 6.73 -9.41
CA ALA A 365 30.38 7.21 -10.75
C ALA A 365 28.91 7.66 -10.84
N GLU A 366 28.57 8.46 -11.85
CA GLU A 366 27.18 8.82 -12.16
C GLU A 366 26.64 7.94 -13.30
N PRO A 367 25.43 7.35 -13.20
CA PRO A 367 24.84 6.60 -14.29
C PRO A 367 24.44 7.51 -15.46
N GLU A 368 24.75 7.10 -16.70
CA GLU A 368 24.40 7.84 -17.94
C GLU A 368 23.28 7.16 -18.76
N GLY A 369 22.57 6.19 -18.16
CA GLY A 369 21.39 5.52 -18.73
C GLY A 369 21.60 4.05 -19.13
N ARG A 370 20.50 3.38 -19.49
CA ARG A 370 20.41 1.93 -19.76
C ARG A 370 19.98 1.54 -21.18
N ALA A 371 20.24 2.38 -22.19
CA ALA A 371 19.63 2.19 -23.51
C ALA A 371 19.96 0.85 -24.20
N GLN A 372 21.13 0.23 -23.95
CA GLN A 372 21.52 -1.14 -24.39
C GLN A 372 22.66 -1.76 -23.55
N ALA A 373 23.42 -0.95 -22.83
CA ALA A 373 24.49 -1.34 -21.91
C ALA A 373 24.48 -0.37 -20.72
N SER A 374 24.75 -0.84 -19.50
CA SER A 374 24.86 0.05 -18.35
C SER A 374 26.12 0.90 -18.49
N ARG A 375 25.94 2.22 -18.59
CA ARG A 375 27.03 3.19 -18.69
C ARG A 375 27.08 4.07 -17.47
N TYR A 376 28.30 4.33 -17.00
CA TYR A 376 28.55 5.23 -15.89
C TYR A 376 29.67 6.18 -16.29
N ARG A 377 29.64 7.42 -15.81
CA ARG A 377 30.71 8.39 -15.99
C ARG A 377 31.35 8.69 -14.66
N ILE A 378 32.67 8.55 -14.61
CA ILE A 378 33.43 9.00 -13.45
C ILE A 378 33.67 10.50 -13.60
N THR A 379 33.37 11.24 -12.54
CA THR A 379 33.53 12.70 -12.49
C THR A 379 34.32 13.08 -11.25
N THR A 380 34.87 14.30 -11.22
CA THR A 380 35.53 14.81 -10.02
C THR A 380 34.59 14.81 -8.81
N SER A 381 33.32 15.19 -8.99
CA SER A 381 32.30 15.18 -7.92
C SER A 381 31.98 13.78 -7.42
N SER A 382 31.91 12.78 -8.31
CA SER A 382 31.64 11.40 -7.89
C SER A 382 32.81 10.78 -7.12
N VAL A 383 34.04 11.07 -7.51
CA VAL A 383 35.23 10.65 -6.75
C VAL A 383 35.31 11.38 -5.41
N THR A 384 35.05 12.69 -5.38
CA THR A 384 35.04 13.50 -4.14
C THR A 384 34.02 12.95 -3.14
N ARG A 385 32.85 12.52 -3.63
CA ARG A 385 31.83 11.85 -2.82
C ARG A 385 32.34 10.53 -2.24
N ALA A 386 32.95 9.67 -3.06
CA ALA A 386 33.50 8.40 -2.57
C ALA A 386 34.58 8.61 -1.49
N LEU A 387 35.46 9.61 -1.68
CA LEU A 387 36.46 10.00 -0.67
C LEU A 387 35.82 10.51 0.64
N ALA A 388 34.70 11.25 0.55
CA ALA A 388 33.94 11.67 1.72
C ALA A 388 33.28 10.52 2.46
N ASP A 389 32.96 9.43 1.76
CA ASP A 389 32.43 8.19 2.34
C ASP A 389 33.54 7.28 2.93
N GLY A 390 34.79 7.73 2.91
CA GLY A 390 35.94 7.08 3.57
C GLY A 390 36.88 6.31 2.63
N ASP A 391 36.62 6.28 1.33
CA ASP A 391 37.53 5.66 0.36
C ASP A 391 38.84 6.45 0.25
N THR A 392 39.96 5.75 0.02
CA THR A 392 41.22 6.39 -0.38
C THR A 392 41.43 6.33 -1.90
N ALA A 393 42.32 7.19 -2.43
CA ALA A 393 42.70 7.12 -3.84
C ALA A 393 43.27 5.74 -4.23
N GLU A 394 44.01 5.11 -3.31
CA GLU A 394 44.60 3.79 -3.49
C GLU A 394 43.52 2.72 -3.55
N ASP A 395 42.54 2.76 -2.65
CA ASP A 395 41.40 1.83 -2.64
C ASP A 395 40.55 1.95 -3.91
N LEU A 396 40.26 3.19 -4.33
CA LEU A 396 39.49 3.44 -5.54
C LEU A 396 40.20 2.90 -6.78
N LEU A 397 41.51 3.13 -6.92
CA LEU A 397 42.30 2.63 -8.05
C LEU A 397 42.45 1.11 -8.01
N ALA A 398 42.67 0.52 -6.84
CA ALA A 398 42.74 -0.93 -6.68
C ALA A 398 41.42 -1.60 -7.05
N TYR A 399 40.29 -1.02 -6.62
CA TYR A 399 38.96 -1.49 -6.99
C TYR A 399 38.73 -1.40 -8.50
N LEU A 400 38.97 -0.23 -9.11
CA LEU A 400 38.84 -0.03 -10.56
C LEU A 400 39.72 -1.01 -11.37
N GLU A 401 40.92 -1.31 -10.89
CA GLU A 401 41.79 -2.31 -11.51
C GLU A 401 41.19 -3.72 -11.42
N SER A 402 40.62 -4.10 -10.27
CA SER A 402 40.03 -5.43 -10.06
C SER A 402 38.83 -5.73 -10.97
N ILE A 403 38.05 -4.70 -11.31
CA ILE A 403 36.84 -4.85 -12.15
C ILE A 403 37.11 -4.57 -13.63
N SER A 404 38.29 -4.07 -14.02
CA SER A 404 38.54 -3.67 -15.40
C SER A 404 38.97 -4.84 -16.29
N LEU A 405 38.34 -4.96 -17.46
CA LEU A 405 38.77 -5.86 -18.53
C LEU A 405 39.99 -5.33 -19.31
N THR A 406 40.21 -4.01 -19.28
CA THR A 406 41.19 -3.32 -20.13
C THR A 406 42.31 -2.63 -19.32
N GLY A 407 42.32 -2.78 -18.00
CA GLY A 407 43.13 -1.99 -17.07
C GLY A 407 42.56 -0.58 -16.84
N VAL A 408 43.13 0.18 -15.89
CA VAL A 408 42.70 1.56 -15.59
C VAL A 408 43.44 2.58 -16.49
N PRO A 409 42.73 3.36 -17.33
CA PRO A 409 43.35 4.36 -18.21
C PRO A 409 44.07 5.47 -17.44
N GLN A 410 45.12 6.04 -18.03
CA GLN A 410 45.89 7.12 -17.42
C GLN A 410 45.05 8.37 -17.07
N PRO A 411 44.11 8.84 -17.91
CA PRO A 411 43.24 9.97 -17.54
C PRO A 411 42.45 9.72 -16.26
N LEU A 412 41.99 8.48 -16.05
CA LEU A 412 41.24 8.11 -14.86
C LEU A 412 42.12 8.07 -13.61
N ARG A 413 43.35 7.53 -13.72
CA ARG A 413 44.35 7.58 -12.63
C ARG A 413 44.66 9.02 -12.22
N TYR A 414 44.83 9.89 -13.21
CA TYR A 414 45.06 11.31 -12.98
C TYR A 414 43.86 11.98 -12.28
N LEU A 415 42.63 11.75 -12.76
CA LEU A 415 41.43 12.32 -12.13
C LEU A 415 41.29 11.90 -10.67
N VAL A 416 41.51 10.62 -10.33
CA VAL A 416 41.40 10.12 -8.96
C VAL A 416 42.46 10.76 -8.06
N SER A 417 43.73 10.77 -8.51
CA SER A 417 44.82 11.37 -7.75
C SER A 417 44.68 12.89 -7.60
N GLU A 418 44.25 13.60 -8.64
CA GLU A 418 43.96 15.04 -8.59
C GLU A 418 42.81 15.34 -7.62
N ALA A 419 41.69 14.61 -7.71
CA ALA A 419 40.57 14.77 -6.80
C ALA A 419 40.96 14.51 -5.35
N ALA A 420 41.73 13.45 -5.08
CA ALA A 420 42.22 13.14 -3.74
C ALA A 420 43.18 14.20 -3.20
N SER A 421 44.08 14.74 -4.04
CA SER A 421 44.99 15.82 -3.62
C SER A 421 44.25 17.12 -3.26
N ARG A 422 43.07 17.35 -3.85
CA ARG A 422 42.23 18.51 -3.56
C ARG A 422 41.19 18.25 -2.47
N PHE A 423 40.96 16.99 -2.13
CA PHE A 423 39.93 16.60 -1.18
C PHE A 423 40.20 17.19 0.20
N GLY A 424 39.23 17.91 0.75
CA GLY A 424 39.33 18.52 2.07
C GLY A 424 40.24 19.75 2.15
N LEU A 425 40.65 20.35 1.02
CA LEU A 425 41.31 21.65 1.00
C LEU A 425 40.40 22.75 1.55
N VAL A 426 39.09 22.70 1.23
CA VAL A 426 38.07 23.55 1.84
C VAL A 426 37.17 22.72 2.71
N ARG A 427 36.95 23.15 3.93
CA ARG A 427 36.13 22.46 4.91
C ARG A 427 35.06 23.39 5.46
N VAL A 428 33.83 22.90 5.56
CA VAL A 428 32.67 23.65 6.05
C VAL A 428 32.04 22.94 7.23
N GLY A 429 31.82 23.65 8.33
CA GLY A 429 31.16 23.09 9.51
C GLY A 429 30.18 24.06 10.14
N THR A 430 29.42 23.60 11.13
CA THR A 430 28.49 24.43 11.89
C THR A 430 29.21 25.12 13.06
N ILE A 431 28.78 26.33 13.42
CA ILE A 431 29.27 27.03 14.61
C ILE A 431 28.27 26.79 15.73
N ARG A 432 28.65 26.04 16.77
CA ARG A 432 27.80 25.85 17.95
C ARG A 432 27.69 27.12 18.79
N ALA A 433 26.51 27.34 19.34
CA ALA A 433 26.28 28.37 20.36
C ALA A 433 26.90 27.91 21.70
N SER A 434 27.95 28.62 22.14
CA SER A 434 28.77 28.48 23.38
C SER A 434 29.90 27.43 23.31
N ALA A 435 31.17 27.76 23.62
CA ALA A 435 31.64 28.30 24.89
C ALA A 435 32.33 29.68 24.89
N ASP A 436 32.51 30.34 23.73
CA ASP A 436 32.98 31.74 23.67
C ASP A 436 31.89 32.63 23.05
N ALA A 437 30.87 32.95 23.85
CA ALA A 437 29.79 33.88 23.48
C ALA A 437 30.26 35.34 23.23
N SER A 438 31.57 35.57 23.10
CA SER A 438 32.20 36.87 22.89
C SER A 438 32.59 37.17 21.44
N ALA A 439 32.51 36.23 20.49
CA ALA A 439 33.14 36.44 19.18
C ALA A 439 32.25 37.08 18.10
N ASP A 440 30.99 36.66 17.86
CA ASP A 440 30.07 37.37 16.94
C ASP A 440 28.65 36.74 16.99
N PRO A 441 27.65 37.34 17.65
CA PRO A 441 26.30 36.78 17.72
C PRO A 441 25.65 36.71 16.32
N GLY A 442 25.17 35.52 15.94
CA GLY A 442 24.38 35.28 14.73
C GLY A 442 25.11 34.64 13.54
N ARG A 443 26.31 34.06 13.72
CA ARG A 443 26.95 33.20 12.70
C ARG A 443 26.53 31.73 12.90
N SER A 444 26.31 31.02 11.80
CA SER A 444 25.75 29.65 11.78
C SER A 444 26.75 28.61 11.25
N SER A 445 27.67 29.01 10.39
CA SER A 445 28.65 28.10 9.77
C SER A 445 29.98 28.77 9.52
N TYR A 446 31.04 27.96 9.36
CA TYR A 446 32.38 28.38 9.02
C TYR A 446 32.92 27.70 7.75
N ILE A 447 33.89 28.34 7.11
CA ILE A 447 34.74 27.78 6.06
C ILE A 447 36.18 27.82 6.56
N ARG A 448 36.94 26.73 6.46
CA ARG A 448 38.37 26.68 6.78
C ARG A 448 39.17 26.03 5.66
N SER A 449 40.43 26.43 5.51
CA SER A 449 41.39 25.85 4.57
C SER A 449 42.80 26.11 5.05
N ASP A 450 43.67 25.10 4.97
CA ASP A 450 45.10 25.25 5.31
C ASP A 450 45.84 26.07 4.23
N ASP A 451 45.21 26.27 3.06
CA ASP A 451 45.66 27.22 2.03
C ASP A 451 44.98 28.58 2.23
N ALA A 452 45.75 29.57 2.70
CA ALA A 452 45.31 30.95 2.90
C ALA A 452 44.96 31.67 1.59
N GLY A 453 45.60 31.31 0.47
CA GLY A 453 45.29 31.86 -0.85
C GLY A 453 43.89 31.45 -1.30
N LEU A 454 43.48 30.24 -0.95
CA LEU A 454 42.16 29.72 -1.27
C LEU A 454 41.04 30.37 -0.43
N ILE A 455 41.32 30.69 0.84
CA ILE A 455 40.44 31.53 1.68
C ILE A 455 40.31 32.94 1.10
N ALA A 456 41.43 33.54 0.68
CA ALA A 456 41.42 34.85 0.05
C ALA A 456 40.60 34.85 -1.24
N ALA A 457 40.73 33.81 -2.07
CA ALA A 457 39.95 33.64 -3.30
C ALA A 457 38.45 33.53 -3.02
N ILE A 458 38.04 32.64 -2.10
CA ILE A 458 36.65 32.47 -1.69
C ILE A 458 36.06 33.78 -1.14
N SER A 459 36.85 34.54 -0.37
CA SER A 459 36.39 35.80 0.25
C SER A 459 36.07 36.90 -0.75
N VAL A 460 36.63 36.87 -1.97
CA VAL A 460 36.45 37.90 -2.99
C VAL A 460 35.58 37.45 -4.17
N ASP A 461 35.15 36.19 -4.17
CA ASP A 461 34.34 35.61 -5.22
C ASP A 461 32.93 36.23 -5.26
N GLN A 462 32.63 36.89 -6.38
CA GLN A 462 31.34 37.57 -6.57
C GLN A 462 30.15 36.62 -6.62
N SER A 463 30.37 35.33 -6.97
CA SER A 463 29.32 34.32 -6.96
C SER A 463 28.88 33.93 -5.54
N LEU A 464 29.72 34.20 -4.53
CA LEU A 464 29.51 33.80 -3.13
C LEU A 464 29.00 34.94 -2.24
N VAL A 465 28.73 36.12 -2.80
CA VAL A 465 28.32 37.32 -2.04
C VAL A 465 27.07 37.07 -1.20
N ALA A 466 26.13 36.25 -1.70
CA ALA A 466 24.91 35.88 -0.99
C ALA A 466 25.17 35.12 0.32
N LEU A 467 26.34 34.49 0.47
CA LEU A 467 26.74 33.80 1.70
C LEU A 467 27.17 34.77 2.82
N GLY A 468 27.39 36.05 2.51
CA GLY A 468 27.77 37.06 3.50
C GLY A 468 29.05 36.70 4.26
N LEU A 469 30.04 36.15 3.56
CA LEU A 469 31.28 35.63 4.14
C LEU A 469 32.08 36.76 4.82
N ARG A 470 32.59 36.48 6.01
CA ARG A 470 33.41 37.42 6.78
C ARG A 470 34.70 36.77 7.27
N PRO A 471 35.89 37.28 6.93
CA PRO A 471 37.14 36.74 7.44
C PRO A 471 37.18 36.81 8.96
N THR A 472 37.74 35.78 9.57
CA THR A 472 37.99 35.70 11.02
C THR A 472 39.49 35.66 11.28
N ASP A 473 40.20 34.91 10.44
CA ASP A 473 41.66 34.85 10.36
C ASP A 473 42.08 34.50 8.92
N GLU A 474 43.37 34.27 8.68
CA GLU A 474 43.94 33.97 7.36
C GLU A 474 43.48 32.61 6.77
N HIS A 475 42.99 31.71 7.62
CA HIS A 475 42.57 30.35 7.27
C HIS A 475 41.07 30.11 7.43
N ARG A 476 40.28 31.14 7.81
CA ARG A 476 38.88 30.95 8.19
C ARG A 476 37.92 32.08 7.81
N LEU A 477 36.78 31.70 7.24
CA LEU A 477 35.63 32.58 6.95
C LEU A 477 34.40 32.22 7.77
N THR A 478 33.72 33.28 8.22
CA THR A 478 32.43 33.42 8.91
C THR A 478 31.19 33.42 8.01
N SER A 479 30.12 32.63 8.19
CA SER A 479 28.81 32.90 7.54
C SER A 479 27.62 32.84 8.50
N ARG A 480 26.57 33.62 8.21
CA ARG A 480 25.25 33.53 8.88
C ARG A 480 24.33 32.47 8.28
N ILE A 481 24.68 31.97 7.09
CA ILE A 481 23.92 30.95 6.38
C ILE A 481 24.25 29.57 6.96
N GLU A 482 23.31 28.62 6.93
CA GLU A 482 23.54 27.26 7.40
C GLU A 482 24.64 26.54 6.59
N ALA A 483 25.39 25.66 7.26
CA ALA A 483 26.53 24.96 6.69
C ALA A 483 26.17 24.18 5.41
N ALA A 484 24.98 23.60 5.34
CA ALA A 484 24.51 22.89 4.15
C ALA A 484 24.38 23.81 2.93
N THR A 485 23.79 25.00 3.09
CA THR A 485 23.67 25.96 1.98
C THR A 485 25.03 26.53 1.58
N VAL A 486 25.91 26.80 2.55
CA VAL A 486 27.30 27.23 2.27
C VAL A 486 28.06 26.16 1.48
N TYR A 487 27.96 24.89 1.92
CA TYR A 487 28.54 23.73 1.22
C TYR A 487 28.06 23.64 -0.22
N TRP A 488 26.75 23.65 -0.46
CA TRP A 488 26.21 23.53 -1.83
C TRP A 488 26.61 24.69 -2.73
N THR A 489 26.64 25.91 -2.19
CA THR A 489 27.03 27.10 -2.96
C THR A 489 28.52 27.05 -3.33
N LEU A 490 29.39 26.62 -2.41
CA LEU A 490 30.82 26.40 -2.70
C LEU A 490 31.04 25.27 -3.72
N HIS A 491 30.29 24.18 -3.58
CA HIS A 491 30.32 23.05 -4.52
C HIS A 491 29.89 23.50 -5.93
N ASP A 492 28.80 24.27 -6.04
CA ASP A 492 28.29 24.77 -7.32
C ASP A 492 29.23 25.82 -7.95
N ALA A 493 29.97 26.57 -7.12
CA ALA A 493 31.08 27.42 -7.54
C ALA A 493 32.38 26.65 -7.84
N ARG A 494 32.36 25.31 -7.76
CA ARG A 494 33.48 24.39 -8.06
C ARG A 494 34.67 24.47 -7.09
N TYR A 495 34.47 24.95 -5.87
CA TYR A 495 35.48 24.82 -4.82
C TYR A 495 35.52 23.38 -4.28
N PRO A 496 36.71 22.86 -3.90
CA PRO A 496 36.88 21.49 -3.41
C PRO A 496 36.45 21.37 -1.94
N VAL A 497 35.15 21.55 -1.71
CA VAL A 497 34.55 21.64 -0.39
C VAL A 497 34.14 20.28 0.17
N VAL A 498 34.46 20.07 1.44
CA VAL A 498 34.02 18.93 2.26
C VAL A 498 33.26 19.48 3.46
N ALA A 499 32.13 18.89 3.80
CA ALA A 499 31.45 19.23 5.05
C ALA A 499 32.05 18.45 6.22
N GLU A 500 32.04 19.01 7.41
CA GLU A 500 32.54 18.39 8.63
C GLU A 500 31.44 18.29 9.68
N ASP A 501 31.49 17.23 10.48
CA ASP A 501 30.69 17.10 11.70
C ASP A 501 31.30 17.87 12.87
N ASP A 502 30.71 17.72 14.05
CA ASP A 502 31.16 18.39 15.28
C ASP A 502 32.57 17.94 15.74
N ASP A 503 33.02 16.76 15.30
CA ASP A 503 34.33 16.18 15.61
C ASP A 503 35.38 16.50 14.52
N GLY A 504 34.99 17.24 13.47
CA GLY A 504 35.85 17.59 12.34
C GLY A 504 36.01 16.47 11.31
N ALA A 505 35.24 15.38 11.42
CA ALA A 505 35.25 14.29 10.45
C ALA A 505 34.39 14.64 9.22
N PRO A 506 34.73 14.14 8.02
CA PRO A 506 33.92 14.36 6.82
C PRO A 506 32.47 13.92 7.02
N LEU A 507 31.54 14.82 6.70
CA LEU A 507 30.09 14.61 6.80
C LEU A 507 29.44 14.69 5.42
N ARG A 508 28.59 13.72 5.09
CA ARG A 508 27.79 13.77 3.86
C ARG A 508 26.56 14.66 4.04
N ILE A 509 26.50 15.76 3.27
CA ILE A 509 25.30 16.62 3.19
C ILE A 509 24.44 16.20 2.00
N ARG A 510 23.14 15.91 2.23
CA ARG A 510 22.15 15.65 1.17
C ARG A 510 21.49 16.97 0.74
N ARG A 511 21.09 17.09 -0.55
CA ARG A 511 20.66 18.37 -1.18
C ARG A 511 19.32 18.93 -0.66
N GLN A 512 18.70 18.27 0.33
CA GLN A 512 17.68 18.84 1.20
C GLN A 512 17.89 18.35 2.63
N PRO A 513 17.79 19.21 3.66
CA PRO A 513 17.60 18.72 5.00
C PRO A 513 16.26 17.99 5.03
N VAL A 514 16.33 16.70 5.32
CA VAL A 514 15.18 15.94 5.77
C VAL A 514 14.64 16.71 6.97
N MET A 515 13.48 17.36 6.82
CA MET A 515 12.61 17.50 7.98
C MET A 515 12.39 16.06 8.43
N ARG A 516 13.14 15.62 9.45
CA ARG A 516 12.69 14.59 10.35
C ARG A 516 11.41 15.19 10.92
N ALA A 517 10.29 14.98 10.23
CA ALA A 517 9.04 14.87 10.93
C ALA A 517 9.34 13.81 11.99
N ALA A 518 9.29 14.20 13.27
CA ALA A 518 9.21 13.24 14.35
C ALA A 518 8.30 12.12 13.88
N VAL A 519 8.76 10.88 14.00
CA VAL A 519 8.03 9.66 13.60
C VAL A 519 6.60 9.81 14.10
N SER A 520 5.75 10.39 13.26
CA SER A 520 4.34 10.19 13.35
C SER A 520 4.25 8.83 12.73
N ALA A 521 3.87 7.86 13.57
CA ALA A 521 3.28 6.63 13.10
C ALA A 521 2.47 6.93 11.82
N PRO A 522 2.48 6.02 10.83
CA PRO A 522 1.75 6.24 9.59
C PRO A 522 0.41 6.85 9.97
N ALA A 523 0.01 7.93 9.29
CA ALA A 523 -1.28 8.54 9.49
C ALA A 523 -2.34 7.49 9.11
N ALA A 524 -2.55 6.53 10.01
CA ALA A 524 -3.79 5.89 10.26
C ALA A 524 -4.75 7.06 10.29
N SER A 525 -5.66 7.04 9.33
CA SER A 525 -6.91 7.78 9.37
C SER A 525 -7.20 8.22 10.80
N THR A 526 -7.21 9.53 11.06
CA THR A 526 -7.40 10.12 12.40
C THR A 526 -8.75 9.74 13.04
N GLU A 527 -9.53 8.87 12.42
CA GLU A 527 -10.62 8.16 13.05
C GLU A 527 -10.06 6.99 13.88
N PRO A 528 -10.35 6.92 15.20
CA PRO A 528 -10.04 5.74 15.98
C PRO A 528 -10.64 4.50 15.32
N ASP A 529 -9.91 3.38 15.29
CA ASP A 529 -10.40 2.08 14.80
C ASP A 529 -11.82 1.83 15.33
N LEU A 530 -12.80 1.80 14.42
CA LEU A 530 -14.22 1.61 14.74
C LEU A 530 -14.40 0.40 15.66
N VAL A 531 -13.67 -0.68 15.39
CA VAL A 531 -13.75 -1.91 16.20
C VAL A 531 -13.28 -1.66 17.63
N ALA A 532 -12.19 -0.92 17.82
CA ALA A 532 -11.71 -0.57 19.16
C ALA A 532 -12.72 0.28 19.94
N ARG A 533 -13.42 1.21 19.27
CA ARG A 533 -14.51 2.01 19.86
C ARG A 533 -15.69 1.13 20.27
N LEU A 534 -16.18 0.28 19.36
CA LEU A 534 -17.27 -0.65 19.62
C LEU A 534 -16.98 -1.56 20.82
N ARG A 535 -15.74 -2.06 20.94
CA ARG A 535 -15.28 -2.90 22.06
C ARG A 535 -15.14 -2.14 23.38
N ALA A 536 -14.75 -0.87 23.34
CA ALA A 536 -14.63 -0.05 24.53
C ALA A 536 -16.01 0.27 25.13
N ASP A 537 -16.99 0.53 24.27
CA ASP A 537 -18.37 0.82 24.67
C ASP A 537 -19.10 -0.43 25.19
N ASP A 538 -18.88 -1.61 24.60
CA ASP A 538 -19.50 -2.87 25.02
C ASP A 538 -19.11 -3.33 26.44
N ARG A 539 -18.02 -2.81 27.01
CA ARG A 539 -17.53 -3.14 28.37
C ARG A 539 -18.28 -2.43 29.51
N GLY A 540 -19.26 -1.56 29.22
CA GLY A 540 -20.06 -0.83 30.21
C GLY A 540 -21.55 -1.19 30.24
N ASP A 541 -22.06 -1.63 31.40
CA ASP A 541 -23.48 -1.78 31.82
C ASP A 541 -24.52 -2.11 30.71
N THR A 542 -24.21 -3.17 29.94
CA THR A 542 -24.71 -3.39 28.59
C THR A 542 -26.15 -3.88 28.50
N SER A 543 -26.67 -4.52 29.56
CA SER A 543 -28.01 -5.14 29.53
C SER A 543 -29.14 -4.10 29.68
N SER A 544 -28.91 -3.03 30.46
CA SER A 544 -29.92 -1.97 30.69
C SER A 544 -29.96 -0.96 29.53
N ALA A 545 -28.81 -0.63 28.94
CA ALA A 545 -28.75 0.22 27.74
C ALA A 545 -29.42 -0.46 26.53
N TRP A 546 -29.21 -1.77 26.35
CA TRP A 546 -29.84 -2.58 25.30
C TRP A 546 -31.38 -2.64 25.45
N LEU A 547 -31.88 -2.88 26.66
CA LEU A 547 -33.33 -2.86 26.95
C LEU A 547 -33.96 -1.49 26.71
N SER A 548 -33.25 -0.40 27.04
CA SER A 548 -33.71 0.97 26.81
C SER A 548 -33.91 1.24 25.33
N LYS A 549 -32.89 0.97 24.50
CA LYS A 549 -32.91 1.24 23.06
C LYS A 549 -33.99 0.42 22.35
N GLN A 550 -34.17 -0.85 22.75
CA GLN A 550 -35.26 -1.70 22.23
C GLN A 550 -36.65 -1.16 22.56
N LEU A 551 -36.83 -0.58 23.74
CA LEU A 551 -38.09 0.05 24.14
C LEU A 551 -38.31 1.41 23.45
N GLU A 552 -37.26 2.19 23.19
CA GLU A 552 -37.36 3.45 22.42
C GLU A 552 -37.82 3.22 20.99
N ILE A 553 -37.30 2.19 20.31
CA ILE A 553 -37.76 1.80 18.97
C ILE A 553 -39.22 1.36 19.01
N ALA A 554 -39.58 0.51 19.98
CA ALA A 554 -40.96 0.06 20.12
C ALA A 554 -41.95 1.22 20.38
N VAL A 555 -41.52 2.23 21.15
CA VAL A 555 -42.28 3.49 21.34
C VAL A 555 -42.42 4.25 20.02
N ARG A 556 -41.33 4.41 19.26
CA ARG A 556 -41.32 5.13 17.98
C ARG A 556 -42.24 4.48 16.95
N ASP A 557 -42.24 3.15 16.89
CA ASP A 557 -42.98 2.38 15.89
C ASP A 557 -44.35 1.89 16.41
N HIS A 558 -44.77 2.32 17.61
CA HIS A 558 -45.99 1.88 18.29
C HIS A 558 -46.18 0.36 18.32
N THR A 559 -45.08 -0.39 18.42
CA THR A 559 -45.08 -1.84 18.31
C THR A 559 -45.33 -2.47 19.68
N PRO A 560 -46.34 -3.36 19.82
CA PRO A 560 -46.61 -4.05 21.08
C PRO A 560 -45.44 -4.94 21.50
N VAL A 561 -45.07 -4.90 22.79
CA VAL A 561 -43.96 -5.65 23.37
C VAL A 561 -44.38 -6.42 24.61
N THR A 562 -43.94 -7.67 24.71
CA THR A 562 -44.01 -8.46 25.94
C THR A 562 -42.76 -8.19 26.78
N VAL A 563 -42.94 -7.62 27.96
CA VAL A 563 -41.87 -7.29 28.91
C VAL A 563 -41.94 -8.19 30.14
N GLN A 564 -40.80 -8.73 30.55
CA GLN A 564 -40.66 -9.49 31.79
C GLN A 564 -40.02 -8.62 32.86
N LEU A 565 -40.70 -8.48 33.99
CA LEU A 565 -40.23 -7.74 35.16
C LEU A 565 -39.81 -8.70 36.26
N GLN A 566 -38.70 -8.36 36.91
CA GLN A 566 -38.20 -8.98 38.12
C GLN A 566 -38.29 -7.97 39.27
N HIS A 567 -39.06 -8.30 40.31
CA HIS A 567 -39.10 -7.53 41.55
C HIS A 567 -38.83 -8.46 42.74
N GLY A 568 -37.62 -8.40 43.29
CA GLY A 568 -37.14 -9.38 44.26
C GLY A 568 -37.07 -10.77 43.63
N GLU A 569 -37.71 -11.77 44.22
CA GLU A 569 -37.79 -13.15 43.65
C GLU A 569 -38.96 -13.34 42.68
N ARG A 570 -39.86 -12.35 42.53
CA ARG A 570 -41.08 -12.50 41.75
C ARG A 570 -40.87 -12.04 40.29
N ARG A 571 -41.18 -12.94 39.35
CA ARG A 571 -41.25 -12.65 37.91
C ARG A 571 -42.69 -12.39 37.48
N SER A 572 -42.89 -11.34 36.68
CA SER A 572 -44.19 -10.99 36.09
C SER A 572 -44.01 -10.59 34.63
N THR A 573 -44.93 -11.02 33.76
CA THR A 573 -44.88 -10.75 32.32
C THR A 573 -46.07 -9.89 31.93
N PHE A 574 -45.83 -8.86 31.11
CA PHE A 574 -46.87 -7.94 30.63
C PHE A 574 -46.75 -7.75 29.11
N THR A 575 -47.88 -7.66 28.40
CA THR A 575 -47.91 -7.26 26.99
C THR A 575 -48.32 -5.79 26.91
N ILE A 576 -47.34 -4.93 26.67
CA ILE A 576 -47.47 -3.48 26.70
C ILE A 576 -47.41 -2.93 25.29
N GLU A 577 -48.37 -2.08 24.92
CA GLU A 577 -48.28 -1.20 23.76
C GLU A 577 -47.63 0.12 24.21
N PRO A 578 -46.34 0.35 23.88
CA PRO A 578 -45.54 1.39 24.49
C PRO A 578 -45.87 2.76 23.89
N VAL A 579 -46.00 3.76 24.76
CA VAL A 579 -46.38 5.14 24.43
C VAL A 579 -45.22 6.10 24.65
N SER A 580 -44.44 5.91 25.71
CA SER A 580 -43.22 6.70 25.96
C SER A 580 -42.20 5.97 26.84
N LEU A 581 -40.94 6.30 26.65
CA LEU A 581 -39.84 5.92 27.54
C LEU A 581 -39.13 7.21 27.99
N ALA A 582 -39.22 7.54 29.27
CA ALA A 582 -38.59 8.75 29.83
C ALA A 582 -38.22 8.54 31.30
N GLY A 583 -37.06 9.07 31.72
CA GLY A 583 -36.61 9.00 33.11
C GLY A 583 -36.46 7.58 33.65
N GLY A 584 -36.06 6.61 32.81
CA GLY A 584 -35.90 5.20 33.19
C GLY A 584 -37.23 4.47 33.46
N ARG A 585 -38.34 4.94 32.89
CA ARG A 585 -39.67 4.32 33.03
C ARG A 585 -40.34 4.19 31.67
N LEU A 586 -40.89 2.99 31.40
CA LEU A 586 -41.70 2.67 30.23
C LEU A 586 -43.17 2.90 30.55
N ARG A 587 -43.86 3.72 29.77
CA ARG A 587 -45.30 3.94 29.87
C ARG A 587 -46.00 3.36 28.64
N GLY A 588 -47.10 2.65 28.86
CA GLY A 588 -47.88 2.06 27.77
C GLY A 588 -49.16 1.39 28.23
N LEU A 589 -49.99 0.96 27.28
CA LEU A 589 -51.24 0.28 27.53
C LEU A 589 -51.00 -1.23 27.69
N ASP A 590 -51.40 -1.83 28.82
CA ASP A 590 -51.38 -3.28 29.02
C ASP A 590 -52.57 -3.92 28.33
N ARG A 591 -52.33 -4.66 27.23
CA ARG A 591 -53.38 -5.30 26.43
C ARG A 591 -54.16 -6.37 27.18
N SER A 592 -53.57 -6.97 28.20
CA SER A 592 -54.20 -8.05 28.97
C SER A 592 -55.17 -7.54 30.03
N ALA A 593 -54.90 -6.34 30.56
CA ALA A 593 -55.68 -5.72 31.63
C ALA A 593 -56.49 -4.50 31.15
N ASP A 594 -56.29 -4.04 29.92
CA ASP A 594 -56.86 -2.83 29.33
C ASP A 594 -56.65 -1.57 30.21
N VAL A 595 -55.45 -1.46 30.80
CA VAL A 595 -55.10 -0.40 31.75
C VAL A 595 -53.72 0.17 31.40
N GLU A 596 -53.58 1.48 31.53
CA GLU A 596 -52.30 2.17 31.35
C GLU A 596 -51.33 1.85 32.51
N ARG A 597 -50.12 1.39 32.18
CA ARG A 597 -49.09 1.02 33.15
C ARG A 597 -47.81 1.83 32.94
N THR A 598 -47.11 2.09 34.04
CA THR A 598 -45.75 2.64 34.05
C THR A 598 -44.82 1.65 34.74
N LEU A 599 -43.82 1.16 34.01
CA LEU A 599 -42.91 0.09 34.42
C LEU A 599 -41.50 0.65 34.57
N PRO A 600 -40.82 0.47 35.72
CA PRO A 600 -39.45 0.91 35.89
C PRO A 600 -38.51 0.03 35.07
N LEU A 601 -37.70 0.67 34.22
CA LEU A 601 -36.77 0.01 33.30
C LEU A 601 -35.77 -0.89 34.03
N ALA A 602 -35.29 -0.45 35.21
CA ALA A 602 -34.35 -1.20 36.03
C ALA A 602 -34.90 -2.55 36.55
N MET A 603 -36.22 -2.77 36.48
CA MET A 603 -36.84 -4.04 36.84
C MET A 603 -37.15 -4.92 35.62
N ILE A 604 -36.96 -4.42 34.40
CA ILE A 604 -37.21 -5.18 33.19
C ILE A 604 -35.98 -6.06 32.93
N THR A 605 -36.19 -7.36 32.81
CA THR A 605 -35.12 -8.34 32.56
C THR A 605 -35.14 -8.86 31.13
N GLU A 606 -36.29 -8.80 30.45
CA GLU A 606 -36.43 -9.26 29.07
C GLU A 606 -37.54 -8.47 28.34
N VAL A 607 -37.34 -8.20 27.06
CA VAL A 607 -38.34 -7.57 26.17
C VAL A 607 -38.40 -8.37 24.87
N ARG A 608 -39.60 -8.76 24.44
CA ARG A 608 -39.87 -9.42 23.16
C ARG A 608 -40.96 -8.66 22.41
N ILE A 609 -40.85 -8.55 21.09
CA ILE A 609 -41.96 -8.04 20.27
C ILE A 609 -43.12 -9.03 20.36
N ALA A 610 -44.32 -8.54 20.66
CA ALA A 610 -45.51 -9.38 20.65
C ALA A 610 -45.92 -9.57 19.18
N GLY A 611 -45.81 -10.81 18.70
CA GLY A 611 -46.22 -11.22 17.36
C GLY A 611 -47.73 -11.21 17.19
#